data_AF-A0AAE0K2L2-F1
#
_entry.id   AF-A0AAE0K2L2-F1
#
_cell.length_a   1.000
_cell.length_b   1.000
_cell.length_c   1.000
_cell.angle_alpha   90.00
_cell.angle_beta   90.00
_cell.angle_gamma   90.00
#
_symmetry.space_group_name_H-M   'P 1'
#
loop_
_entity.id
_entity.type
_entity.pdbx_description
1 polymer ?
#
loop_
_entity_poly.entity_id
_entity_poly.type
_entity_poly.pdbx_seq_one_letter_code
_entity_poly.pdbx_strand_id
1 'polypeptide(L)'
;MLLEAQGSRDPRSRKKNGASFPFTPSLFSSNFHYHCLPYHPQTISTLFPSRCFNPVKMSTTIRSIKSLVPLLDRVLVQRVKAEAKTASGIFLPESSVKELNEAKVLAVGPGGLDRDGKRVPMGVAQGDRVLIPQYGGSPVKVGEEEFQLFRDSEILAKINE
;
A
#
# COMPACT_ATOMS: atom_id res chain seq x y z
N MET A 1 -10.19 -71.04 1.72
CA MET A 1 -11.02 -69.90 2.15
C MET A 1 -10.83 -68.78 1.15
N LEU A 2 -11.93 -68.08 0.89
CA LEU A 2 -12.25 -67.22 -0.23
C LEU A 2 -11.34 -65.99 -0.45
N LEU A 3 -11.26 -65.61 -1.74
CA LEU A 3 -11.07 -64.25 -2.27
C LEU A 3 -11.85 -63.19 -1.46
N GLU A 4 -11.35 -61.95 -1.43
CA GLU A 4 -12.14 -60.76 -1.80
C GLU A 4 -11.23 -59.67 -2.35
N ALA A 5 -11.74 -59.02 -3.38
CA ALA A 5 -11.10 -58.04 -4.23
C ALA A 5 -11.69 -56.64 -3.95
N GLN A 6 -11.10 -55.66 -4.65
CA GLN A 6 -11.67 -54.35 -5.03
C GLN A 6 -11.72 -53.23 -3.98
N GLY A 7 -11.30 -52.03 -4.44
CA GLY A 7 -11.99 -50.82 -4.00
C GLY A 7 -11.21 -49.51 -4.07
N SER A 8 -10.70 -49.12 -5.24
CA SER A 8 -10.36 -47.72 -5.53
C SER A 8 -11.60 -46.82 -5.35
N ARG A 9 -11.54 -45.79 -4.50
CA ARG A 9 -12.53 -44.72 -4.48
C ARG A 9 -11.86 -43.37 -4.28
N ASP A 10 -11.68 -42.69 -5.41
CA ASP A 10 -11.49 -41.24 -5.50
C ASP A 10 -12.69 -40.48 -4.91
N PRO A 11 -12.49 -39.52 -3.99
CA PRO A 11 -13.53 -38.59 -3.60
C PRO A 11 -13.60 -37.43 -4.61
N ARG A 12 -14.68 -37.46 -5.39
CA ARG A 12 -15.09 -36.50 -6.42
C ARG A 12 -15.14 -35.04 -5.96
N SER A 13 -14.76 -34.20 -6.94
CA SER A 13 -15.22 -32.85 -7.23
C SER A 13 -16.33 -32.27 -6.34
N ARG A 14 -16.00 -31.24 -5.57
CA ARG A 14 -16.99 -30.40 -4.88
C ARG A 14 -17.41 -29.26 -5.81
N LYS A 15 -18.45 -29.55 -6.60
CA LYS A 15 -19.16 -28.61 -7.47
C LYS A 15 -19.87 -27.56 -6.59
N LYS A 16 -19.35 -26.32 -6.54
CA LYS A 16 -20.06 -25.18 -5.92
C LYS A 16 -21.00 -24.60 -6.97
N ASN A 17 -22.27 -25.00 -6.92
CA ASN A 17 -23.33 -24.34 -7.67
C ASN A 17 -23.69 -23.03 -6.93
N GLY A 18 -23.51 -21.90 -7.60
CA GLY A 18 -24.01 -20.60 -7.15
C GLY A 18 -25.52 -20.57 -7.27
N ALA A 19 -26.20 -20.37 -6.14
CA ALA A 19 -27.61 -20.07 -6.11
C ALA A 19 -27.81 -18.58 -6.45
N SER A 20 -28.33 -18.33 -7.65
CA SER A 20 -28.90 -17.05 -8.06
C SER A 20 -30.24 -16.85 -7.35
N PHE A 21 -30.29 -15.89 -6.42
CA PHE A 21 -31.54 -15.43 -5.83
C PHE A 21 -32.21 -14.40 -6.77
N PRO A 22 -33.48 -14.55 -7.14
CA PRO A 22 -34.20 -13.53 -7.89
C PRO A 22 -34.64 -12.40 -6.95
N PHE A 23 -34.11 -11.20 -7.18
CA PHE A 23 -34.57 -9.96 -6.57
C PHE A 23 -35.87 -9.54 -7.27
N THR A 24 -36.99 -9.58 -6.56
CA THR A 24 -38.26 -9.00 -6.99
C THR A 24 -38.27 -7.49 -6.68
N PRO A 25 -38.71 -6.61 -7.61
CA PRO A 25 -38.98 -5.21 -7.28
C PRO A 25 -40.47 -5.04 -6.95
N SER A 26 -40.78 -4.80 -5.68
CA SER A 26 -42.11 -4.36 -5.25
C SER A 26 -42.20 -2.84 -5.36
N LEU A 27 -43.15 -2.37 -6.18
CA LEU A 27 -43.65 -1.00 -6.22
C LEU A 27 -44.01 -0.52 -4.81
N PHE A 28 -43.59 0.69 -4.46
CA PHE A 28 -44.31 1.49 -3.48
C PHE A 28 -44.46 2.92 -3.97
N SER A 29 -45.69 3.22 -4.37
CA SER A 29 -46.21 4.55 -4.63
C SER A 29 -46.61 5.17 -3.30
N SER A 30 -46.10 6.35 -2.99
CA SER A 30 -46.83 7.29 -2.13
C SER A 30 -46.42 8.73 -2.42
N ASN A 31 -47.34 9.42 -3.09
CA ASN A 31 -47.45 10.86 -3.16
C ASN A 31 -47.41 11.46 -1.74
N PHE A 32 -46.45 12.34 -1.46
CA PHE A 32 -46.51 13.23 -0.32
C PHE A 32 -46.63 14.68 -0.78
N HIS A 33 -47.73 15.27 -0.34
CA HIS A 33 -48.15 16.65 -0.54
C HIS A 33 -47.11 17.62 0.02
N TYR A 34 -46.67 18.57 -0.80
CA TYR A 34 -45.85 19.70 -0.38
C TYR A 34 -46.73 20.74 0.31
N HIS A 35 -46.41 21.07 1.56
CA HIS A 35 -46.85 22.30 2.20
C HIS A 35 -45.67 23.27 2.29
N CYS A 36 -45.76 24.37 1.52
CA CYS A 36 -44.90 25.54 1.62
C CYS A 36 -45.19 26.28 2.93
N LEU A 37 -44.15 26.65 3.67
CA LEU A 37 -44.22 27.71 4.68
C LEU A 37 -43.17 28.81 4.38
N PRO A 38 -43.49 30.07 4.71
CA PRO A 38 -42.86 31.25 4.12
C PRO A 38 -41.59 31.72 4.85
N TYR A 39 -40.68 32.26 4.04
CA TYR A 39 -39.77 33.39 4.28
C TYR A 39 -39.77 34.05 5.67
N HIS A 40 -38.57 34.27 6.21
CA HIS A 40 -38.25 35.54 6.87
C HIS A 40 -36.79 35.96 6.62
N PRO A 41 -36.52 37.18 6.11
CA PRO A 41 -35.18 37.59 5.67
C PRO A 41 -34.48 38.57 6.62
N GLN A 42 -33.14 38.58 6.51
CA GLN A 42 -32.15 39.61 6.90
C GLN A 42 -32.05 39.96 8.39
N THR A 43 -30.89 39.92 9.05
CA THR A 43 -29.65 40.68 8.81
C THR A 43 -28.69 40.31 9.94
N ILE A 44 -27.37 40.39 9.73
CA ILE A 44 -26.37 41.04 10.61
C ILE A 44 -24.99 40.73 10.03
N SER A 45 -24.53 41.69 9.25
CA SER A 45 -23.13 41.90 8.94
C SER A 45 -22.40 42.28 10.23
N THR A 46 -21.53 41.39 10.73
CA THR A 46 -20.44 41.83 11.60
C THR A 46 -19.14 41.21 11.12
N LEU A 47 -18.39 42.04 10.38
CA LEU A 47 -16.95 42.23 10.49
C LEU A 47 -16.16 40.99 10.91
N PHE A 48 -16.07 40.00 10.02
CA PHE A 48 -14.90 39.14 10.03
C PHE A 48 -13.74 39.97 9.48
N PRO A 49 -12.69 40.25 10.29
CA PRO A 49 -11.50 40.86 9.75
C PRO A 49 -10.98 39.90 8.68
N SER A 50 -10.84 40.44 7.48
CA SER A 50 -10.06 39.91 6.38
C SER A 50 -8.63 39.68 6.85
N ARG A 51 -8.40 38.61 7.62
CA ARG A 51 -7.12 37.95 7.59
C ARG A 51 -7.01 37.43 6.18
N CYS A 52 -6.14 38.09 5.41
CA CYS A 52 -5.59 37.58 4.18
C CYS A 52 -5.36 36.10 4.40
N PHE A 53 -6.27 35.30 3.85
CA PHE A 53 -6.05 33.91 3.61
C PHE A 53 -4.84 33.93 2.69
N ASN A 54 -3.65 33.81 3.26
CA ASN A 54 -2.49 33.41 2.50
C ASN A 54 -2.77 31.94 2.21
N PRO A 55 -3.19 31.55 0.99
CA PRO A 55 -3.03 30.18 0.63
C PRO A 55 -1.53 29.96 0.63
N VAL A 56 -0.99 29.39 1.72
CA VAL A 56 0.29 28.72 1.65
C VAL A 56 0.06 27.66 0.58
N LYS A 57 0.48 27.98 -0.65
CA LYS A 57 0.56 27.04 -1.75
C LYS A 57 1.48 25.95 -1.21
N MET A 58 0.89 24.89 -0.67
CA MET A 58 1.59 23.69 -0.27
C MET A 58 2.08 23.02 -1.55
N SER A 59 3.13 23.60 -2.13
CA SER A 59 4.02 22.97 -3.10
C SER A 59 4.85 21.96 -2.32
N THR A 60 4.19 20.95 -1.76
CA THR A 60 4.85 19.84 -1.07
C THR A 60 5.26 18.80 -2.09
N THR A 61 5.87 19.22 -3.20
CA THR A 61 6.52 18.31 -4.14
C THR A 61 7.91 18.06 -3.58
N ILE A 62 8.10 16.94 -2.89
CA ILE A 62 9.40 16.52 -2.35
C ILE A 62 10.39 16.50 -3.53
N ARG A 63 11.37 17.41 -3.52
CA ARG A 63 12.25 17.68 -4.67
C ARG A 63 13.44 16.72 -4.77
N SER A 64 13.82 16.08 -3.65
CA SER A 64 15.03 15.28 -3.59
C SER A 64 14.92 14.10 -2.63
N ILE A 65 15.49 12.97 -3.01
CA ILE A 65 15.55 11.75 -2.19
C ILE A 65 16.41 11.97 -0.94
N LYS A 66 17.55 12.67 -1.08
CA LYS A 66 18.48 12.94 0.03
C LYS A 66 17.88 13.81 1.14
N SER A 67 16.86 14.61 0.85
CA SER A 67 16.16 15.39 1.87
C SER A 67 15.11 14.58 2.64
N LEU A 68 14.79 13.37 2.17
CA LEU A 68 13.83 12.50 2.85
C LEU A 68 14.55 11.74 3.97
N VAL A 69 14.42 12.25 5.19
CA VAL A 69 14.98 11.60 6.38
C VAL A 69 13.89 10.74 7.03
N PRO A 70 14.00 9.40 7.00
CA PRO A 70 13.06 8.54 7.70
C PRO A 70 13.19 8.72 9.22
N LEU A 71 12.05 8.68 9.92
CA LEU A 71 11.99 8.83 11.38
C LEU A 71 11.98 7.48 12.07
N LEU A 72 12.49 7.44 13.32
CA LEU A 72 12.51 6.26 14.18
C LEU A 72 13.22 5.07 13.52
N ASP A 73 12.55 3.92 13.47
CA ASP A 73 12.96 2.61 12.95
C ASP A 73 12.65 2.43 11.45
N ARG A 74 12.39 3.52 10.73
CA ARG A 74 11.98 3.43 9.31
C ARG A 74 13.18 3.44 8.37
N VAL A 75 13.03 2.73 7.26
CA VAL A 75 14.05 2.54 6.22
C VAL A 75 13.44 2.83 4.86
N LEU A 76 14.08 3.70 4.09
CA LEU A 76 13.70 4.00 2.72
C LEU A 76 14.46 3.08 1.76
N VAL A 77 13.72 2.34 0.94
CA VAL A 77 14.29 1.39 -0.01
C VAL A 77 13.77 1.63 -1.43
N GLN A 78 14.60 1.26 -2.40
CA GLN A 78 14.26 1.23 -3.82
C GLN A 78 14.34 -0.22 -4.30
N ARG A 79 13.26 -0.73 -4.90
CA ARG A 79 13.23 -2.08 -5.48
C ARG A 79 14.15 -2.15 -6.70
N VAL A 80 14.89 -3.25 -6.82
CA VAL A 80 15.72 -3.50 -8.00
C VAL A 80 14.79 -3.94 -9.14
N LYS A 81 14.84 -3.22 -10.27
CA LYS A 81 14.06 -3.59 -11.46
C LYS A 81 14.69 -4.83 -12.09
N ALA A 82 13.88 -5.84 -12.37
CA ALA A 82 14.32 -7.01 -13.11
C ALA A 82 14.63 -6.63 -14.57
N GLU A 83 15.72 -7.19 -15.10
CA GLU A 83 16.10 -6.99 -16.50
C GLU A 83 15.08 -7.69 -17.42
N ALA A 84 14.39 -6.92 -18.26
CA ALA A 84 13.39 -7.46 -19.20
C ALA A 84 14.00 -8.30 -20.35
N LYS A 85 15.33 -8.23 -20.52
CA LYS A 85 16.07 -8.95 -21.56
C LYS A 85 16.87 -10.05 -20.90
N THR A 86 16.51 -11.29 -21.18
CA THR A 86 17.34 -12.44 -20.80
C THR A 86 18.59 -12.47 -21.68
N ALA A 87 19.68 -13.10 -21.21
CA ALA A 87 20.95 -13.20 -21.95
C ALA A 87 20.81 -13.83 -23.36
N SER A 88 19.70 -14.53 -23.64
CA SER A 88 19.34 -15.13 -24.93
C SER A 88 18.66 -14.16 -25.92
N GLY A 89 18.42 -12.91 -25.55
CA GLY A 89 17.76 -11.91 -26.42
C GLY A 89 16.24 -12.06 -26.52
N ILE A 90 15.64 -12.95 -25.74
CA ILE A 90 14.18 -13.16 -25.68
C ILE A 90 13.57 -12.07 -24.77
N PHE A 91 12.56 -11.37 -25.28
CA PHE A 91 11.81 -10.38 -24.51
C PHE A 91 10.72 -11.09 -23.69
N LEU A 92 10.84 -11.03 -22.36
CA LEU A 92 9.76 -11.48 -21.49
C LEU A 92 8.75 -10.35 -21.32
N PRO A 93 7.45 -10.59 -21.52
CA PRO A 93 6.44 -9.59 -21.21
C PRO A 93 6.50 -9.24 -19.72
N GLU A 94 6.34 -7.96 -19.38
CA GLU A 94 6.45 -7.47 -17.99
C GLU A 94 5.50 -8.18 -17.01
N SER A 95 4.40 -8.76 -17.50
CA SER A 95 3.45 -9.56 -16.71
C SER A 95 4.02 -10.90 -16.20
N SER A 96 5.10 -11.39 -16.78
CA SER A 96 5.78 -12.64 -16.36
C SER A 96 7.02 -12.37 -15.50
N VAL A 97 7.40 -11.10 -15.37
CA VAL A 97 8.54 -10.67 -14.56
C VAL A 97 8.05 -10.58 -13.11
N LYS A 98 8.32 -11.63 -12.34
CA LYS A 98 8.05 -11.60 -10.90
C LYS A 98 8.83 -10.45 -10.28
N GLU A 99 8.14 -9.58 -9.55
CA GLU A 99 8.76 -8.51 -8.78
C GLU A 99 9.89 -9.13 -7.93
N LEU A 100 11.13 -8.69 -8.17
CA LEU A 100 12.24 -9.12 -7.34
C LEU A 100 12.02 -8.52 -5.96
N ASN A 101 12.03 -9.38 -4.94
CA ASN A 101 11.92 -8.99 -3.55
C ASN A 101 13.22 -8.39 -3.01
N GLU A 102 14.15 -8.04 -3.91
CA GLU A 102 15.43 -7.43 -3.59
C GLU A 102 15.31 -5.91 -3.72
N ALA A 103 15.82 -5.22 -2.71
CA ALA A 103 15.82 -3.77 -2.67
C ALA A 103 17.16 -3.24 -2.18
N LYS A 104 17.48 -2.02 -2.61
CA LYS A 104 18.64 -1.27 -2.13
C LYS A 104 18.19 -0.23 -1.12
N VAL A 105 18.90 -0.17 0.01
CA VAL A 105 18.64 0.83 1.06
C VAL A 105 19.22 2.18 0.66
N LEU A 106 18.40 3.24 0.71
CA LEU A 106 18.81 4.60 0.39
C LEU A 106 18.99 5.47 1.62
N ALA A 107 18.07 5.37 2.58
CA ALA A 107 18.11 6.12 3.82
C ALA A 107 17.63 5.27 5.00
N VAL A 108 18.25 5.48 6.16
CA VAL A 108 17.99 4.74 7.39
C VAL A 108 17.68 5.75 8.50
N GLY A 109 16.69 5.41 9.33
CA GLY A 109 16.34 6.22 10.50
C GLY A 109 17.36 6.08 11.64
N PRO A 110 17.25 6.90 12.70
CA PRO A 110 18.14 6.82 13.85
C PRO A 110 17.91 5.60 14.75
N GLY A 111 16.87 4.79 14.48
CA GLY A 111 16.50 3.62 15.28
C GLY A 111 15.33 3.86 16.23
N GLY A 112 14.72 2.77 16.70
CA GLY A 112 13.63 2.79 17.67
C GLY A 112 14.09 3.23 19.06
N LEU A 113 13.17 3.65 19.92
CA LEU A 113 13.44 3.94 21.32
C LEU A 113 12.99 2.78 22.20
N ASP A 114 13.88 2.35 23.10
CA ASP A 114 13.55 1.39 24.15
C ASP A 114 12.71 2.03 25.27
N ARG A 115 12.17 1.18 26.16
CA ARG A 115 11.46 1.61 27.37
C ARG A 115 12.31 2.50 28.28
N ASP A 116 13.63 2.34 28.22
CA ASP A 116 14.62 3.13 28.97
C ASP A 116 15.04 4.43 28.27
N GLY A 117 14.45 4.73 27.09
CA GLY A 117 14.78 5.92 26.30
C GLY A 117 16.10 5.84 25.53
N LYS A 118 16.76 4.69 25.52
CA LYS A 118 17.94 4.43 24.68
C LYS A 118 17.51 4.16 23.24
N ARG A 119 18.34 4.59 22.28
CA ARG A 119 18.12 4.27 20.86
C ARG A 119 18.66 2.89 20.56
N VAL A 120 17.81 2.04 19.97
CA VAL A 120 18.19 0.74 19.42
C VAL A 120 18.83 0.98 18.06
N PRO A 121 20.10 0.59 17.85
CA PRO A 121 20.74 0.73 16.55
C PRO A 121 20.04 -0.13 15.50
N MET A 122 19.95 0.38 14.27
CA MET A 122 19.33 -0.35 13.15
C MET A 122 20.26 -1.46 12.63
N GLY A 123 19.67 -2.56 12.18
CA GLY A 123 20.43 -3.69 11.60
C GLY A 123 20.93 -3.45 10.17
N VAL A 124 20.47 -2.38 9.52
CA VAL A 124 20.76 -2.06 8.12
C VAL A 124 21.46 -0.71 7.98
N ALA A 125 22.34 -0.60 6.98
CA ALA A 125 23.03 0.62 6.63
C ALA A 125 22.63 1.13 5.23
N GLN A 126 22.94 2.40 4.95
CA GLN A 126 22.74 2.97 3.61
C GLN A 126 23.61 2.24 2.58
N GLY A 127 23.02 1.84 1.46
CA GLY A 127 23.71 1.15 0.38
C GLY A 127 23.61 -0.38 0.41
N ASP A 128 23.11 -0.96 1.50
CA ASP A 128 22.95 -2.41 1.64
C ASP A 128 21.91 -2.97 0.64
N ARG A 129 22.12 -4.22 0.21
CA ARG A 129 21.13 -5.04 -0.48
C ARG A 129 20.34 -5.85 0.53
N VAL A 130 19.01 -5.73 0.49
CA VAL A 130 18.12 -6.37 1.46
C VAL A 130 16.97 -7.09 0.76
N LEU A 131 16.51 -8.16 1.40
CA LEU A 131 15.31 -8.87 1.02
C LEU A 131 14.12 -8.26 1.74
N ILE A 132 13.16 -7.75 0.98
CA ILE A 132 11.92 -7.16 1.48
C ILE A 132 10.76 -8.16 1.35
N PRO A 133 9.71 -8.04 2.18
CA PRO A 133 8.50 -8.81 1.99
C PRO A 133 7.78 -8.37 0.70
N GLN A 134 7.02 -9.29 0.09
CA GLN A 134 6.23 -8.99 -1.12
C GLN A 134 5.20 -7.89 -0.89
N TYR A 135 4.64 -7.87 0.33
CA TYR A 135 3.60 -6.97 0.75
C TYR A 135 4.05 -6.19 1.99
N GLY A 136 3.52 -4.98 2.13
CA GLY A 136 3.87 -4.09 3.22
C GLY A 136 4.62 -2.86 2.73
N GLY A 137 5.09 -2.08 3.70
CA GLY A 137 5.67 -0.78 3.44
C GLY A 137 4.66 0.27 2.97
N SER A 138 5.05 1.54 3.10
CA SER A 138 4.28 2.68 2.60
C SER A 138 4.90 3.20 1.31
N PRO A 139 4.14 3.33 0.21
CA PRO A 139 4.66 3.89 -1.03
C PRO A 139 4.93 5.39 -0.84
N VAL A 140 6.12 5.83 -1.24
CA VAL A 140 6.53 7.24 -1.23
C VAL A 140 6.98 7.61 -2.64
N LYS A 141 6.29 8.56 -3.27
CA LYS A 141 6.65 9.08 -4.58
C LYS A 141 7.50 10.34 -4.41
N VAL A 142 8.68 10.35 -5.04
CA VAL A 142 9.55 11.53 -5.08
C VAL A 142 9.83 11.82 -6.55
N GLY A 143 9.15 12.84 -7.08
CA GLY A 143 9.16 13.13 -8.52
C GLY A 143 8.49 12.02 -9.32
N GLU A 144 9.27 11.37 -10.19
CA GLU A 144 8.83 10.28 -11.07
C GLU A 144 9.24 8.89 -10.55
N GLU A 145 10.03 8.84 -9.48
CA GLU A 145 10.50 7.60 -8.89
C GLU A 145 9.63 7.16 -7.71
N GLU A 146 9.39 5.85 -7.63
CA GLU A 146 8.62 5.22 -6.57
C GLU A 146 9.56 4.51 -5.58
N PHE A 147 9.42 4.89 -4.31
CA PHE A 147 10.13 4.31 -3.19
C PHE A 147 9.17 3.63 -2.24
N GLN A 148 9.70 2.75 -1.40
CA GLN A 148 8.96 2.11 -0.35
C GLN A 148 9.60 2.40 0.99
N LEU A 149 8.77 2.66 1.99
CA LEU A 149 9.19 2.90 3.36
C LEU A 149 8.81 1.68 4.20
N PHE A 150 9.79 0.98 4.75
CA PHE A 150 9.61 -0.16 5.63
C PHE A 150 10.04 0.17 7.06
N ARG A 151 9.68 -0.69 8.00
CA ARG A 151 10.30 -0.74 9.33
C ARG A 151 11.47 -1.70 9.31
N ASP A 152 12.43 -1.52 10.21
CA ASP A 152 13.55 -2.46 10.40
C ASP A 152 13.05 -3.90 10.61
N SER A 153 11.97 -4.05 11.40
CA SER A 153 11.39 -5.34 11.76
C SER A 153 10.75 -6.09 10.59
N GLU A 154 10.43 -5.40 9.49
CA GLU A 154 9.81 -6.00 8.31
C GLU A 154 10.85 -6.52 7.32
N ILE A 155 12.11 -6.07 7.42
CA ILE A 155 13.20 -6.51 6.55
C ILE A 155 13.55 -7.95 6.90
N LEU A 156 13.57 -8.82 5.88
CA LEU A 156 13.71 -10.27 6.08
C LEU A 156 15.17 -10.69 6.22
N ALA A 157 16.05 -10.15 5.37
CA ALA A 157 17.47 -10.50 5.37
C ALA A 157 18.33 -9.41 4.71
N LYS A 158 19.60 -9.35 5.11
CA LYS A 158 20.65 -8.62 4.40
C LYS A 158 21.44 -9.59 3.53
N ILE A 159 21.67 -9.22 2.27
CA ILE A 159 22.44 -10.02 1.30
C ILE A 159 23.89 -9.55 1.37
N ASN A 160 24.79 -10.43 1.81
CA ASN A 160 26.24 -10.22 1.74
C ASN A 160 26.77 -11.04 0.57
N GLU A 161 27.29 -10.37 -0.45
CA GLU A 161 28.02 -10.97 -1.57
C GLU A 161 29.49 -11.19 -1.22
#